data_AF-W7DT27-F1
#
_entry.id   AF-W7DT27-F1
#
_cell.length_a   1.000
_cell.length_b   1.000
_cell.length_c   1.000
_cell.angle_alpha   90.00
_cell.angle_beta   90.00
_cell.angle_gamma   90.00
#
_symmetry.space_group_name_H-M   'P 1'
#
loop_
_entity.id
_entity.type
_entity.pdbx_description
1 polymer ?
#
loop_
_entity_poly.entity_id
_entity_poly.type
_entity_poly.pdbx_seq_one_letter_code
_entity_poly.pdbx_strand_id
1 'polypeptide(L)'
;MTPDESRNILLIIIQAYPQFAKQASKELYALWADKLKKGDFKRTKHLLDKHIEASSYPPAIADILVIADDRFEKTRQMISSWNISVESTRKPSLDELPWSDEMKAAFKQRQQQKTYHVPNNEEFKKKAF
;
A
#
# COMPACT_ATOMS: atom_id res chain seq x y z
N MET A 1 -1.48 -19.01 -9.27
CA MET A 1 -0.62 -19.91 -8.48
C MET A 1 -0.65 -21.31 -9.06
N THR A 2 0.36 -22.13 -8.78
CA THR A 2 0.43 -23.53 -9.25
C THR A 2 -0.56 -24.44 -8.50
N PRO A 3 -0.88 -25.64 -9.02
CA PRO A 3 -1.73 -26.60 -8.32
C PRO A 3 -1.18 -27.04 -6.96
N ASP A 4 0.14 -27.11 -6.82
CA ASP A 4 0.77 -27.52 -5.56
C ASP A 4 0.74 -26.38 -4.54
N GLU A 5 0.90 -25.14 -4.99
CA GLU A 5 0.70 -23.94 -4.17
C GLU A 5 -0.74 -23.84 -3.65
N SER A 6 -1.74 -24.08 -4.49
CA SER A 6 -3.14 -24.03 -4.05
C SER A 6 -3.48 -25.15 -3.05
N ARG A 7 -2.94 -26.35 -3.23
CA ARG A 7 -3.03 -27.44 -2.24
C ARG A 7 -2.37 -27.06 -0.93
N ASN A 8 -1.20 -26.41 -0.98
CA ASN A 8 -0.49 -25.97 0.22
C ASN A 8 -1.36 -25.00 1.05
N ILE A 9 -1.98 -24.00 0.40
CA ILE A 9 -2.91 -23.08 1.08
C ILE A 9 -4.06 -23.84 1.75
N LEU A 10 -4.67 -24.81 1.07
CA LEU A 10 -5.74 -25.63 1.65
C LEU A 10 -5.27 -26.48 2.84
N LEU A 11 -4.07 -27.05 2.75
CA LEU A 11 -3.48 -27.82 3.85
C LEU A 11 -3.25 -26.96 5.09
N ILE A 12 -2.75 -25.73 4.92
CA ILE A 12 -2.57 -24.78 6.03
C ILE A 12 -3.91 -24.49 6.70
N ILE A 13 -4.98 -24.25 5.93
CA ILE A 13 -6.33 -24.01 6.46
C ILE A 13 -6.84 -25.22 7.25
N ILE A 14 -6.68 -26.43 6.72
CA ILE A 14 -7.11 -27.66 7.37
C ILE A 14 -6.37 -27.88 8.71
N GLN A 15 -5.07 -27.58 8.74
CA GLN A 15 -4.24 -27.71 9.94
C GLN A 15 -4.60 -26.67 11.00
N ALA A 16 -4.82 -25.41 10.58
CA ALA A 16 -5.20 -24.32 11.48
C ALA A 16 -6.65 -24.46 11.99
N TYR A 17 -7.55 -25.01 11.17
CA TYR A 17 -8.97 -25.13 11.48
C TYR A 17 -9.48 -26.57 11.30
N PRO A 18 -9.20 -27.49 12.23
CA PRO A 18 -9.64 -28.88 12.13
C PRO A 18 -11.15 -29.07 11.97
N GLN A 19 -11.95 -28.16 12.53
CA GLN A 19 -13.41 -28.13 12.40
C GLN A 19 -13.87 -27.87 10.96
N PHE A 20 -13.15 -27.01 10.22
CA PHE A 20 -13.42 -26.79 8.80
C PHE A 20 -13.24 -28.09 8.02
N ALA A 21 -12.21 -28.87 8.37
CA ALA A 21 -11.92 -30.11 7.68
C ALA A 21 -13.02 -31.18 7.82
N LYS A 22 -13.71 -31.19 8.96
CA LYS A 22 -14.82 -32.10 9.25
C LYS A 22 -16.12 -31.71 8.54
N GLN A 23 -16.29 -30.43 8.22
CA GLN A 23 -17.51 -29.89 7.63
C GLN A 23 -17.41 -29.71 6.11
N ALA A 24 -16.21 -29.51 5.59
CA ALA A 24 -15.99 -29.26 4.17
C ALA A 24 -16.19 -30.52 3.32
N SER A 25 -17.04 -30.42 2.29
CA SER A 25 -17.20 -31.48 1.28
C SER A 25 -16.02 -31.52 0.31
N LYS A 26 -15.82 -32.65 -0.37
CA LYS A 26 -14.83 -32.77 -1.45
C LYS A 26 -15.05 -31.74 -2.56
N GLU A 27 -16.30 -31.40 -2.85
CA GLU A 27 -16.68 -30.40 -3.84
C GLU A 27 -16.24 -29.00 -3.43
N LEU A 28 -16.35 -28.66 -2.13
CA LEU A 28 -15.88 -27.37 -1.61
C LEU A 28 -14.37 -27.23 -1.81
N TYR A 29 -13.60 -28.28 -1.50
CA TYR A 29 -12.15 -28.27 -1.72
C TYR A 29 -11.77 -28.13 -3.18
N ALA A 30 -12.47 -28.83 -4.08
CA ALA A 30 -12.25 -28.71 -5.51
C ALA A 30 -12.54 -27.28 -6.00
N LEU A 31 -13.66 -26.70 -5.56
CA LEU A 31 -14.04 -25.33 -5.88
C LEU A 31 -12.99 -24.32 -5.39
N TRP A 32 -12.52 -24.49 -4.15
CA TRP A 32 -11.51 -23.61 -3.59
C TRP A 32 -10.17 -23.75 -4.30
N ALA A 33 -9.74 -24.98 -4.61
CA ALA A 33 -8.52 -25.21 -5.37
C ALA A 33 -8.57 -24.52 -6.74
N ASP A 34 -9.72 -24.56 -7.42
CA ASP A 34 -9.90 -23.89 -8.71
C ASP A 34 -9.92 -22.37 -8.62
N LYS A 35 -10.51 -21.81 -7.55
CA LYS A 35 -10.48 -20.37 -7.29
C LYS A 35 -9.07 -19.90 -6.94
N LEU A 36 -8.37 -20.64 -6.08
CA LEU A 36 -7.01 -20.34 -5.65
C LEU A 36 -6.05 -20.29 -6.84
N LYS A 37 -6.18 -21.16 -7.85
CA LYS A 37 -5.33 -21.12 -9.07
C LYS A 37 -5.22 -19.73 -9.70
N LYS A 38 -6.27 -18.90 -9.61
CA LYS A 38 -6.32 -17.53 -10.16
C LYS A 38 -5.58 -16.48 -9.32
N GLY A 39 -5.17 -16.82 -8.10
CA GLY A 39 -4.53 -15.92 -7.16
C GLY A 39 -3.01 -15.91 -7.22
N ASP A 40 -2.43 -14.90 -6.57
CA ASP A 40 -1.02 -14.81 -6.22
C ASP A 40 -0.74 -15.59 -4.93
N PHE A 41 0.18 -16.56 -4.98
CA PHE A 41 0.46 -17.44 -3.86
C PHE A 41 1.01 -16.69 -2.64
N LYS A 42 2.01 -15.82 -2.84
CA LYS A 42 2.69 -15.12 -1.74
C LYS A 42 1.72 -14.20 -0.99
N ARG A 43 0.94 -13.42 -1.74
CA ARG A 43 -0.04 -12.48 -1.16
C ARG A 43 -1.18 -13.22 -0.47
N THR A 44 -1.69 -14.28 -1.09
CA THR A 44 -2.76 -15.11 -0.51
C THR A 44 -2.29 -15.79 0.78
N LYS A 45 -1.07 -16.35 0.79
CA LYS A 45 -0.48 -16.95 1.98
C LYS A 45 -0.32 -15.92 3.10
N HIS A 46 0.18 -14.73 2.78
CA HIS A 46 0.36 -13.67 3.78
C HIS A 46 -0.96 -13.25 4.44
N LEU A 47 -2.04 -13.10 3.66
CA LEU A 47 -3.37 -12.80 4.23
C LEU A 47 -3.90 -13.97 5.07
N LEU A 48 -3.67 -15.21 4.63
CA LEU A 48 -4.05 -16.38 5.41
C LEU A 48 -3.30 -16.43 6.75
N ASP A 49 -1.99 -16.25 6.76
CA ASP A 49 -1.18 -16.25 7.99
C ASP A 49 -1.70 -15.18 8.97
N LYS A 50 -1.96 -13.96 8.47
CA LYS A 50 -2.54 -12.87 9.27
C LYS A 50 -3.93 -13.18 9.80
N HIS A 51 -4.77 -13.84 9.00
CA HIS A 51 -6.11 -14.25 9.44
C HIS A 51 -6.04 -15.32 10.53
N ILE A 52 -5.12 -16.28 10.42
CA ILE A 52 -4.89 -17.31 11.43
C ILE A 52 -4.49 -16.70 12.77
N GLU A 53 -3.63 -15.67 12.75
CA GLU A 53 -3.26 -14.94 13.97
C GLU A 53 -4.41 -14.14 14.58
N ALA A 54 -5.31 -13.60 13.74
CA ALA A 54 -6.36 -12.68 14.17
C ALA A 54 -7.70 -13.37 14.53
N SER A 55 -7.98 -14.55 13.97
CA SER A 55 -9.29 -15.20 14.06
C SER A 55 -9.18 -16.70 14.29
N SER A 56 -9.93 -17.18 15.30
CA SER A 56 -10.11 -18.60 15.59
C SER A 56 -11.10 -19.30 14.65
N TYR A 57 -11.77 -18.56 13.77
CA TYR A 57 -12.74 -19.09 12.80
C TYR A 57 -12.12 -19.18 11.40
N PRO A 58 -12.48 -20.23 10.62
CA PRO A 58 -11.94 -20.41 9.29
C PRO A 58 -12.31 -19.22 8.39
N PRO A 59 -11.37 -18.72 7.56
CA PRO A 59 -11.65 -17.64 6.62
C PRO A 59 -12.64 -18.08 5.55
N ALA A 60 -13.33 -17.14 4.92
CA ALA A 60 -13.90 -17.36 3.61
C ALA A 60 -12.81 -17.22 2.54
N ILE A 61 -13.01 -17.84 1.38
CA ILE A 61 -12.02 -17.74 0.28
C ILE A 61 -11.79 -16.29 -0.17
N ALA A 62 -12.81 -15.44 -0.08
CA ALA A 62 -12.72 -14.02 -0.44
C ALA A 62 -11.85 -13.21 0.53
N ASP A 63 -11.68 -13.67 1.77
CA ASP A 63 -10.90 -12.96 2.79
C ASP A 63 -9.40 -13.11 2.55
N ILE A 64 -9.00 -14.20 1.91
CA ILE A 64 -7.59 -14.55 1.70
C ILE A 64 -7.15 -14.48 0.24
N LEU A 65 -8.06 -14.67 -0.73
CA LEU A 65 -7.70 -14.77 -2.14
C LEU A 65 -7.30 -13.40 -2.70
N VAL A 66 -6.01 -13.26 -3.03
CA VAL A 66 -5.53 -12.09 -3.76
C VAL A 66 -5.36 -12.45 -5.22
N ILE A 67 -6.25 -11.94 -6.07
CA ILE A 67 -6.09 -12.06 -7.53
C ILE A 67 -4.89 -11.19 -7.94
N ALA A 68 -3.98 -11.77 -8.71
CA ALA A 68 -2.87 -11.03 -9.29
C ALA A 68 -3.44 -10.01 -10.29
N ASP A 69 -3.67 -8.79 -9.81
CA ASP A 69 -4.17 -7.70 -10.63
C ASP A 69 -3.03 -6.76 -11.00
N ASP A 70 -2.85 -6.60 -12.30
CA ASP A 70 -1.81 -5.78 -12.94
C ASP A 70 -2.03 -4.27 -12.69
N ARG A 71 -3.18 -3.88 -12.11
CA ARG A 71 -3.46 -2.51 -11.66
C ARG A 71 -2.42 -1.97 -10.68
N PHE A 72 -1.86 -2.82 -9.82
CA PHE A 72 -0.84 -2.39 -8.86
C PHE A 72 0.49 -2.05 -9.55
N GLU A 73 0.84 -2.81 -10.60
CA GLU A 73 2.04 -2.57 -11.40
C GLU A 73 1.89 -1.30 -12.24
N LYS A 74 0.72 -1.08 -12.83
CA LYS A 74 0.39 0.18 -13.53
C LYS A 74 0.49 1.40 -12.60
N THR A 75 0.03 1.27 -11.35
CA THR A 75 0.14 2.34 -10.35
C THR A 75 1.60 2.61 -9.99
N ARG A 76 2.41 1.57 -9.79
CA ARG A 76 3.86 1.72 -9.56
C ARG A 76 4.58 2.38 -10.74
N GLN A 77 4.27 1.96 -11.96
CA GLN A 77 4.83 2.57 -13.17
C GLN A 77 4.46 4.06 -13.26
N MET A 78 3.21 4.42 -13.00
CA MET A 78 2.73 5.80 -12.95
C MET A 78 3.44 6.64 -11.87
N ILE A 79 3.66 6.10 -10.68
CA ILE A 79 4.42 6.79 -9.62
C ILE A 79 5.88 6.98 -10.03
N SER A 80 6.50 5.96 -10.64
CA SER A 80 7.89 6.07 -11.10
C SER A 80 8.05 7.12 -12.19
N SER A 81 7.13 7.19 -13.16
CA SER A 81 7.17 8.18 -14.23
C SER A 81 6.92 9.59 -13.69
N TRP A 82 6.06 9.73 -12.69
CA TRP A 82 5.87 11.00 -11.98
C TRP A 82 7.14 11.45 -11.25
N ASN A 83 7.80 10.57 -10.49
CA ASN A 83 9.05 10.90 -9.79
C ASN A 83 10.17 11.33 -10.77
N ILE A 84 10.31 10.64 -11.91
CA ILE A 84 11.27 11.01 -12.96
C ILE A 84 10.96 12.42 -13.51
N SER A 85 9.67 12.74 -13.72
CA SER A 85 9.24 14.07 -14.16
C SER A 85 9.49 15.16 -13.12
N VAL A 86 9.36 14.87 -11.83
CA VAL A 86 9.61 15.83 -10.74
C VAL A 86 11.11 16.10 -10.60
N GLU A 87 11.96 15.08 -10.73
CA GLU A 87 13.41 15.25 -10.70
C GLU A 87 13.90 16.08 -11.89
N SER A 88 13.32 15.92 -13.09
CA SER A 88 13.68 16.69 -14.28
C SER A 88 13.15 18.14 -14.27
N THR A 89 12.13 18.43 -13.48
CA THR A 89 11.60 19.79 -13.26
C THR A 89 12.05 20.40 -11.93
N ARG A 90 12.94 19.73 -11.19
CA ARG A 90 13.53 20.24 -9.96
C ARG A 90 14.24 21.55 -10.26
N LYS A 91 13.66 22.65 -9.79
CA LYS A 91 14.33 23.95 -9.85
C LYS A 91 15.62 23.83 -9.02
N PRO A 92 16.77 24.27 -9.55
CA PRO A 92 18.03 24.23 -8.82
C PRO A 92 17.86 24.96 -7.49
N SER A 93 18.51 24.42 -6.45
CA SER A 93 18.51 25.07 -5.14
C SER A 93 19.18 26.45 -5.26
N LEU A 94 18.87 27.36 -4.33
CA LEU A 94 19.43 28.71 -4.37
C LEU A 94 20.97 28.71 -4.36
N ASP A 95 21.57 27.69 -3.76
CA ASP A 95 23.01 27.51 -3.67
C ASP A 95 23.61 27.01 -5.01
N GLU A 96 22.85 26.26 -5.80
CA GLU A 96 23.21 25.75 -7.14
C GLU A 96 23.07 26.79 -8.26
N LEU A 97 22.43 27.94 -7.99
CA LEU A 97 22.26 29.00 -8.99
C LEU A 97 23.61 29.73 -9.25
N PRO A 98 23.90 30.12 -10.50
CA PRO A 98 25.10 30.87 -10.88
C PRO A 98 25.00 32.36 -10.51
N TRP A 99 24.27 32.67 -9.44
CA TRP A 99 24.11 34.03 -8.91
C TRP A 99 25.24 34.34 -7.93
N SER A 100 25.62 35.61 -7.81
CA SER A 100 26.57 36.06 -6.79
C SER A 100 26.00 35.88 -5.38
N ASP A 101 26.87 35.80 -4.38
CA ASP A 101 26.47 35.63 -2.98
C ASP A 101 25.55 36.77 -2.50
N GLU A 102 25.78 37.99 -2.99
CA GLU A 102 24.92 39.15 -2.72
C GLU A 102 23.51 38.98 -3.31
N MET A 103 23.38 38.45 -4.53
CA MET A 103 22.10 38.17 -5.16
C MET A 103 21.34 37.04 -4.46
N LYS A 104 22.06 35.99 -4.02
CA LYS A 104 21.49 34.89 -3.24
C LYS A 104 20.98 35.40 -1.88
N ALA A 105 21.73 36.28 -1.21
CA ALA A 105 21.33 36.89 0.06
C ALA A 105 20.08 37.78 -0.09
N ALA A 106 20.05 38.63 -1.13
CA ALA A 106 18.89 39.48 -1.44
C ALA A 106 17.63 38.64 -1.75
N PHE A 107 17.79 37.51 -2.45
CA PHE A 107 16.68 36.59 -2.71
C PHE A 107 16.16 35.93 -1.42
N LYS A 108 17.05 35.48 -0.51
CA LYS A 108 16.65 34.94 0.81
C LYS A 108 15.88 35.98 1.63
N GLN A 109 16.35 37.23 1.67
CA GLN A 109 15.66 38.32 2.37
C GLN A 109 14.27 38.60 1.77
N ARG A 110 14.13 38.59 0.45
CA ARG A 110 12.85 38.80 -0.23
C ARG A 110 11.84 37.67 0.02
N GLN A 111 12.30 36.43 0.17
CA GLN A 111 11.45 35.29 0.55
C GLN A 111 10.93 35.46 1.99
N GLN A 112 11.79 35.89 2.92
CA GLN A 112 11.42 36.14 4.32
C GLN A 112 10.45 37.32 4.49
N GLN A 113 10.47 38.31 3.58
CA GLN A 113 9.52 39.42 3.59
C GLN A 113 8.15 39.07 2.97
N LYS A 114 8.08 38.03 2.13
CA LYS A 114 6.86 37.57 1.45
C LYS A 114 6.11 36.47 2.19
N THR A 115 6.61 36.00 3.34
CA THR A 115 5.82 35.13 4.20
C THR A 115 4.65 35.93 4.75
N TYR A 116 3.48 35.76 4.14
CA TYR A 116 2.22 36.19 4.72
C TYR A 116 2.13 35.63 6.14
N HIS A 117 1.75 36.48 7.08
CA HIS A 117 1.31 36.06 8.40
C HIS A 117 0.12 35.12 8.20
N VAL A 118 0.33 33.81 8.32
CA VAL A 118 -0.75 32.83 8.47
C VAL A 118 -1.08 32.86 9.96
N PRO A 119 -2.24 33.40 10.39
CA PRO A 119 -2.58 33.46 11.79
C PRO A 119 -2.55 32.06 12.40
N ASN A 120 -1.89 31.93 13.54
CA ASN A 120 -1.83 30.68 14.26
C ASN A 120 -3.25 30.28 14.71
N ASN A 121 -3.58 28.98 14.66
CA ASN A 121 -4.93 28.46 14.89
C ASN A 121 -5.48 28.76 16.31
N GLU A 122 -4.63 29.26 17.22
CA GLU A 122 -5.01 29.72 18.56
C GLU A 122 -5.70 31.09 18.57
N GLU A 123 -5.43 31.97 17.59
CA GLU A 123 -6.06 33.29 17.53
C GLU A 123 -7.55 33.21 17.13
N PHE A 124 -7.93 32.17 16.38
CA PHE A 124 -9.33 31.90 16.03
C PHE A 124 -10.16 31.42 17.23
N LYS A 125 -9.54 30.79 18.24
CA LYS A 125 -10.27 30.30 19.43
C LYS A 125 -10.62 31.40 20.43
N LYS A 126 -9.95 32.55 20.40
CA LYS A 126 -10.18 33.66 21.35
C LYS A 126 -11.28 34.64 20.91
N LYS A 127 -11.83 34.49 19.70
CA LYS A 127 -12.95 35.32 19.20
C LYS A 127 -14.31 34.63 19.21
N ALA A 128 -14.40 33.43 19.79
CA ALA A 128 -15.63 32.62 19.84
C ALA A 128 -16.23 32.50 21.26
N PHE A 129 -15.93 33.45 22.15
CA PHE A 129 -16.57 33.57 23.47
C PHE A 129 -17.09 34.99 23.66
#